data_AF-A0A1W1Z956-F1
#
_entry.id   AF-A0A1W1Z956-F1
#
_cell.length_a   1.000
_cell.length_b   1.000
_cell.length_c   1.000
_cell.angle_alpha   90.00
_cell.angle_beta   90.00
_cell.angle_gamma   90.00
#
_symmetry.space_group_name_H-M   'P 1'
#
loop_
_entity.id
_entity.type
_entity.pdbx_description
1 polymer ?
#
loop_
_entity_poly.entity_id
_entity_poly.type
_entity_poly.pdbx_seq_one_letter_code
_entity_poly.pdbx_strand_id
1 'polypeptide(L)' 'MYFEAIAKIVSERTGVDVAAIKPESKFAELGIDSLDTEELLMNLEDEIGIEIELDRKVETIDDLDKFIQSRQG' A
#
# COMPACT_ATOMS: atom_id res chain seq x y z
N MET A 1 4.71 2.03 -11.54
CA MET A 1 5.09 1.84 -10.13
C MET A 1 4.06 2.62 -9.32
N TYR A 2 3.31 1.93 -8.48
CA TYR A 2 2.21 2.45 -7.67
C TYR A 2 2.69 2.95 -6.30
N PHE A 3 4.00 2.90 -6.04
CA PHE A 3 4.61 3.38 -4.80
C PHE A 3 4.13 4.76 -4.37
N GLU A 4 4.05 5.73 -5.28
CA GLU A 4 3.62 7.10 -4.93
C GLU A 4 2.17 7.16 -4.42
N ALA A 5 1.27 6.41 -5.06
CA ALA A 5 -0.13 6.31 -4.63
C ALA A 5 -0.22 5.62 -3.25
N ILE A 6 0.48 4.48 -3.09
CA ILE A 6 0.52 3.75 -1.82
C ILE A 6 1.08 4.66 -0.71
N ALA A 7 2.25 5.25 -0.92
CA ALA A 7 2.91 6.08 0.08
C ALA A 7 2.07 7.31 0.47
N LYS A 8 1.34 7.90 -0.48
CA LYS A 8 0.41 8.99 -0.20
C LYS A 8 -0.73 8.54 0.71
N ILE A 9 -1.40 7.43 0.40
CA ILE A 9 -2.52 6.91 1.21
C ILE A 9 -2.02 6.51 2.61
N VAL A 10 -0.85 5.85 2.69
CA VAL A 10 -0.22 5.50 3.96
C VAL A 10 0.09 6.75 4.78
N SER A 11 0.65 7.78 4.15
CA SER A 11 0.96 9.05 4.82
C SER A 11 -0.29 9.74 5.36
N GLU A 12 -1.38 9.77 4.58
CA GLU A 12 -2.65 10.35 4.99
C GLU A 12 -3.28 9.62 6.19
N ARG A 13 -3.16 8.29 6.26
CA ARG A 13 -3.64 7.50 7.41
C ARG A 13 -2.78 7.65 8.66
N THR A 14 -1.48 7.47 8.50
CA THR A 14 -0.54 7.30 9.62
C THR A 14 0.01 8.62 10.11
N GLY A 15 -0.10 9.68 9.30
CA GLY A 15 0.56 10.96 9.53
C GLY A 15 2.08 10.92 9.33
N VAL A 16 2.63 9.79 8.86
CA VAL A 16 4.05 9.66 8.51
C VAL A 16 4.31 10.43 7.22
N ASP A 17 5.40 11.18 7.16
CA ASP A 17 5.79 11.89 5.94
C ASP A 17 6.06 10.91 4.79
N VAL A 18 5.51 11.16 3.60
CA VAL A 18 5.79 10.39 2.38
C VAL A 18 7.29 10.24 2.14
N ALA A 19 8.09 11.28 2.46
CA ALA A 19 9.54 11.23 2.33
C ALA A 19 10.23 10.25 3.29
N ALA A 20 9.57 9.90 4.40
CA ALA A 20 10.05 8.92 5.36
C ALA A 20 9.63 7.48 4.99
N ILE A 21 8.64 7.32 4.12
CA ILE A 21 8.17 6.02 3.64
C ILE A 21 9.16 5.50 2.59
N LYS A 22 9.66 4.29 2.80
CA LYS A 22 10.55 3.60 1.86
C LYS A 22 9.86 2.36 1.28
N PRO A 23 10.28 1.88 0.10
CA PRO A 23 9.80 0.62 -0.45
C PRO A 23 10.00 -0.56 0.54
N GLU A 24 11.11 -0.50 1.28
CA GLU A 24 11.50 -1.48 2.30
C GLU A 24 10.69 -1.37 3.61
N SER A 25 9.99 -0.25 3.83
CA SER A 25 9.24 0.00 5.06
C SER A 25 8.10 -0.99 5.21
N LYS A 26 7.91 -1.52 6.42
CA LYS A 26 6.79 -2.40 6.70
C LYS A 26 5.54 -1.63 7.07
N PHE A 27 4.37 -2.08 6.62
CA PHE A 27 3.08 -1.49 7.00
C PHE A 27 2.93 -1.44 8.53
N ALA A 28 3.28 -2.54 9.21
CA ALA A 28 3.23 -2.61 10.67
C ALA A 28 4.16 -1.61 11.38
N GLU A 29 5.31 -1.25 10.78
CA GLU A 29 6.24 -0.26 11.35
C GLU A 29 5.72 1.17 11.16
N LEU A 30 4.94 1.40 10.11
CA LEU A 30 4.27 2.66 9.84
C LEU A 30 2.98 2.83 10.67
N GLY A 31 2.61 1.82 11.46
CA GLY A 31 1.39 1.83 12.27
C GLY A 31 0.13 1.41 11.51
N ILE A 32 0.28 0.78 10.34
CA ILE A 32 -0.83 0.19 9.59
C ILE A 32 -1.05 -1.25 10.08
N ASP A 33 -2.26 -1.51 10.52
CA ASP A 33 -2.72 -2.86 10.87
C ASP A 33 -3.47 -3.54 9.72
N SER A 34 -4.05 -4.71 9.97
CA SER A 34 -4.81 -5.45 8.95
C SER A 34 -6.07 -4.71 8.49
N LEU A 35 -6.73 -3.95 9.37
CA LEU A 35 -7.94 -3.19 9.03
C LEU A 35 -7.58 -1.97 8.19
N ASP A 36 -6.51 -1.26 8.56
CA ASP A 36 -5.98 -0.16 7.76
C ASP A 36 -5.50 -0.61 6.39
N THR A 37 -4.96 -1.84 6.30
CA THR A 37 -4.57 -2.43 5.02
C THR A 37 -5.79 -2.64 4.14
N GLU A 38 -6.89 -3.22 4.64
CA GLU A 38 -8.13 -3.40 3.85
C GLU A 38 -8.68 -2.08 3.31
N GLU A 39 -8.70 -1.03 4.13
CA GLU A 39 -9.21 0.27 3.70
C GLU A 39 -8.23 1.01 2.76
N LEU A 40 -6.92 0.81 2.93
CA LEU A 40 -5.90 1.26 1.97
C LEU A 40 -6.09 0.60 0.61
N LEU A 41 -6.36 -0.70 0.58
CA LEU A 41 -6.63 -1.42 -0.66
C LEU A 41 -7.86 -0.82 -1.33
N MET A 42 -8.99 -0.67 -0.65
CA MET A 42 -10.20 -0.08 -1.24
C MET A 42 -9.94 1.31 -1.86
N ASN A 43 -9.25 2.19 -1.14
CA ASN A 43 -8.90 3.52 -1.66
C ASN A 43 -8.00 3.43 -2.91
N LEU A 44 -7.05 2.50 -2.88
CA LEU A 44 -6.12 2.28 -3.98
C LEU A 44 -6.82 1.67 -5.19
N GLU A 45 -7.72 0.70 -4.99
CA GLU A 45 -8.58 0.09 -6.00
C GLU A 45 -9.43 1.14 -6.71
N ASP A 46 -10.03 2.07 -5.97
CA ASP A 46 -10.80 3.19 -6.51
C ASP A 46 -9.91 4.19 -7.29
N GLU A 47 -8.68 4.45 -6.80
CA GLU A 47 -7.75 5.40 -7.42
C GLU A 47 -7.17 4.88 -8.74
N ILE A 48 -6.84 3.59 -8.82
CA ILE A 48 -6.17 2.99 -9.98
C ILE A 48 -7.10 2.13 -10.84
N GLY A 49 -8.32 1.84 -10.36
CA GLY A 49 -9.32 1.03 -11.06
C GLY A 49 -8.96 -0.45 -11.19
N ILE A 50 -8.21 -1.01 -10.23
CA ILE A 50 -7.78 -2.42 -10.22
C ILE A 50 -8.27 -3.06 -8.95
N GLU A 51 -8.87 -4.24 -9.04
CA GLU A 51 -9.25 -5.05 -7.87
C GLU A 51 -8.02 -5.75 -7.27
N ILE A 52 -7.76 -5.52 -5.99
CA ILE A 52 -6.58 -5.99 -5.25
C ILE A 52 -7.02 -6.98 -4.16
N GLU A 53 -7.20 -8.22 -4.56
CA GLU A 53 -7.38 -9.32 -3.59
C GLU A 53 -6.03 -9.84 -3.10
N LEU A 54 -5.68 -9.52 -1.86
CA LEU A 54 -4.50 -10.10 -1.20
C LEU A 54 -4.73 -11.59 -0.88
N ASP A 55 -4.13 -12.47 -1.67
CA ASP A 55 -4.08 -13.92 -1.42
C ASP A 55 -2.97 -14.30 -0.43
N ARG A 56 -2.05 -13.36 -0.17
CA ARG A 56 -0.91 -13.48 0.72
C ARG A 56 -0.74 -12.22 1.54
N LYS A 57 -0.09 -12.37 2.70
CA LYS A 57 0.26 -11.23 3.54
C LYS A 57 1.33 -10.38 2.84
N VAL A 58 1.02 -9.10 2.64
CA VAL A 58 2.03 -8.09 2.27
C VAL A 58 2.62 -7.51 3.54
N GLU A 59 3.95 -7.48 3.62
CA GLU A 59 4.64 -6.88 4.76
C GLU A 59 5.17 -5.50 4.44
N THR A 60 5.68 -5.30 3.22
CA THR A 60 6.35 -4.06 2.79
C THR A 60 5.59 -3.31 1.70
N ILE A 61 5.86 -2.01 1.59
CA ILE A 61 5.30 -1.17 0.52
C ILE A 61 5.68 -1.71 -0.87
N ASP A 62 6.92 -2.17 -1.04
CA ASP A 62 7.41 -2.76 -2.29
C ASP A 62 6.69 -4.07 -2.64
N ASP A 63 6.33 -4.89 -1.64
CA ASP A 63 5.54 -6.11 -1.88
C ASP A 63 4.18 -5.79 -2.47
N LEU A 64 3.50 -4.77 -1.93
CA LEU A 64 2.21 -4.33 -2.43
C LEU A 64 2.35 -3.71 -3.83
N ASP A 65 3.34 -2.85 -4.05
CA ASP A 65 3.60 -2.25 -5.37
C ASP A 65 3.84 -3.32 -6.44
N LYS A 66 4.70 -4.30 -6.15
CA LYS A 66 4.96 -5.44 -7.05
C LYS A 66 3.72 -6.29 -7.28
N PHE A 67 2.91 -6.51 -6.25
CA PHE A 67 1.67 -7.27 -6.38
C PHE A 67 0.72 -6.60 -7.38
N ILE A 68 0.51 -5.29 -7.25
CA ILE A 68 -0.37 -4.53 -8.14
C ILE A 68 0.19 -4.51 -9.56
N GLN A 69 1.50 -4.30 -9.72
CA GLN A 69 2.15 -4.36 -11.03
C GLN A 69 1.95 -5.72 -11.71
N SER A 70 1.96 -6.82 -10.95
CA SER A 70 1.74 -8.16 -11.51
C SER A 70 0.31 -8.41 -12.01
N ARG A 71 -0.68 -7.66 -11.50
CA ARG A 71 -2.09 -7.76 -11.90
C ARG A 71 -2.42 -6.93 -13.16
N GLN A 72 -1.58 -5.96 -13.51
CA GLN A 72 -1.70 -5.16 -14.75
C GLN A 72 -0.89 -5.73 -15.94
N GLY A 73 -0.15 -6.82 -15.73
CA GLY A 73 0.67 -7.48 -16.76
C GLY A 73 -0.09 -8.45 -17.64
#